data_AF-A0A7V2RXC1-F1
#
_entry.id   AF-A0A7V2RXC1-F1
#
_cell.length_a   1.000
_cell.length_b   1.000
_cell.length_c   1.000
_cell.angle_alpha   90.00
_cell.angle_beta   90.00
_cell.angle_gamma   90.00
#
_symmetry.space_group_name_H-M   'P 1'
#
loop_
_entity.id
_entity.type
_entity.pdbx_description
1 polymer ?
#
loop_
_entity_poly.entity_id
_entity_poly.type
_entity_poly.pdbx_seq_one_letter_code
_entity_poly.pdbx_strand_id
1 'polypeptide(L)' 'SRQVIRKLKKLGFEGPFPGGRHARMVNFDSGKIIPIPVHKGKDVSVGLIRAIIREVDITPDEWLKL' A
#
# COMPACT_ATOMS: atom_id res chain seq x y z
N SER A 1 -8.75 2.26 2.16
CA SER A 1 -7.34 2.65 1.95
C SER A 1 -6.53 3.01 3.21
N ARG A 2 -7.13 3.60 4.26
CA ARG A 2 -6.37 4.03 5.47
C ARG A 2 -5.52 2.93 6.12
N GLN A 3 -6.06 1.72 6.28
CA GLN A 3 -5.31 0.60 6.85
C GLN A 3 -4.10 0.18 6.00
N VAL A 4 -4.27 0.11 4.67
CA VAL A 4 -3.18 -0.22 3.73
C VAL A 4 -2.05 0.80 3.83
N ILE A 5 -2.37 2.10 3.85
CA ILE A 5 -1.38 3.17 4.02
C ILE A 5 -0.62 2.99 5.34
N ARG A 6 -1.33 2.71 6.44
CA ARG A 6 -0.69 2.50 7.76
C ARG A 6 0.27 1.32 7.75
N LYS A 7 -0.11 0.19 7.15
CA LYS A 7 0.74 -1.01 7.04
C LYS A 7 1.96 -0.75 6.15
N LEU A 8 1.78 -0.08 5.01
CA LEU A 8 2.88 0.31 4.13
C LEU A 8 3.87 1.25 4.83
N LYS A 9 3.41 2.21 5.64
CA LYS A 9 4.29 3.04 6.47
C LYS A 9 5.15 2.23 7.44
N LYS A 10 4.60 1.17 8.03
CA LYS A 10 5.38 0.25 8.89
C LYS A 10 6.45 -0.53 8.13
N LEU A 11 6.25 -0.73 6.82
CA LEU A 11 7.20 -1.38 5.91
C LEU A 11 8.17 -0.37 5.26
N GLY A 12 8.29 0.85 5.80
CA GLY A 12 9.21 1.87 5.28
C GLY A 12 8.74 2.59 4.02
N PHE A 13 7.47 2.47 3.63
CA PHE A 13 6.93 3.30 2.55
C PHE A 13 6.50 4.68 3.06
N GLU A 14 6.79 5.71 2.26
CA GLU A 14 6.40 7.09 2.48
C GLU A 14 5.20 7.50 1.63
N GLY A 15 4.52 8.58 2.06
CA GLY A 15 3.32 9.12 1.41
C GLY A 15 2.05 9.02 2.29
N PRO A 16 0.85 8.97 1.68
CA PRO A 16 0.60 8.93 0.24
C PRO A 16 0.96 10.25 -0.44
N PHE A 17 1.70 10.18 -1.54
CA PHE A 17 1.93 11.32 -2.42
C PHE A 17 0.75 11.47 -3.37
N PRO A 18 0.22 12.70 -3.58
CA PRO A 18 -0.87 12.91 -4.51
C PRO A 18 -0.45 12.53 -5.93
N GLY A 19 -1.33 11.81 -6.61
CA GLY A 19 -1.31 11.58 -8.05
C GLY A 19 -2.72 11.80 -8.57
N GLY A 20 -2.87 12.13 -9.85
CA GLY A 20 -4.12 12.63 -10.42
C GLY A 20 -5.36 11.85 -9.95
N ARG A 21 -5.49 10.58 -10.36
CA ARG A 21 -6.61 9.70 -9.94
C ARG A 21 -6.30 8.84 -8.72
N HIS A 22 -5.04 8.42 -8.56
CA HIS A 22 -4.59 7.56 -7.47
C HIS A 22 -3.40 8.23 -6.77
N ALA A 23 -3.36 8.15 -5.45
CA ALA A 23 -2.14 8.48 -4.73
C ALA A 23 -1.14 7.34 -4.82
N ARG A 24 0.11 7.57 -4.42
CA ARG A 24 1.16 6.54 -4.41
C ARG A 24 1.89 6.50 -3.08
N MET A 25 2.24 5.30 -2.65
CA MET A 25 3.20 5.05 -1.59
C MET A 25 4.54 4.72 -2.23
N VAL A 26 5.65 5.24 -1.70
CA VAL A 26 6.99 5.07 -2.28
C VAL A 26 7.93 4.55 -1.20
N ASN A 27 8.65 3.47 -1.45
CA ASN A 27 9.78 3.06 -0.62
C ASN A 27 11.05 3.49 -1.33
N PHE A 28 11.76 4.47 -0.77
CA PHE A 28 12.94 5.07 -1.42
C PHE A 28 14.16 4.15 -1.42
N ASP A 29 14.29 3.27 -0.42
CA ASP A 29 15.40 2.32 -0.32
C ASP A 29 15.36 1.25 -1.42
N SER A 30 14.16 0.73 -1.70
CA SER A 30 13.93 -0.31 -2.73
C SER A 30 13.49 0.25 -4.08
N GLY A 31 13.15 1.54 -4.18
CA GLY A 31 12.57 2.17 -5.37
C GLY A 31 11.14 1.72 -5.70
N LYS A 32 10.48 0.91 -4.86
CA LYS A 32 9.14 0.37 -5.12
C LYS A 32 8.07 1.45 -4.99
N ILE A 33 7.10 1.45 -5.91
CA ILE A 33 5.98 2.40 -5.95
C ILE A 33 4.66 1.63 -5.97
N ILE A 34 3.77 1.91 -5.02
CA ILE A 34 2.47 1.26 -4.90
C ILE A 34 1.35 2.30 -5.11
N PRO A 35 0.56 2.20 -6.20
CA PRO A 35 -0.61 3.06 -6.38
C PRO A 35 -1.73 2.66 -5.43
N ILE A 36 -2.28 3.64 -4.71
CA ILE A 36 -3.37 3.48 -3.75
C ILE A 36 -4.59 4.28 -4.20
N PRO A 37 -5.78 3.65 -4.34
CA PRO A 37 -7.00 4.38 -4.60
C PRO A 37 -7.36 5.25 -3.39
N VAL A 38 -7.63 6.54 -3.62
CA VAL A 38 -7.94 7.53 -2.57
C VAL A 38 -9.43 7.91 -2.50
N HIS A 39 -10.31 7.21 -3.21
CA HIS A 39 -11.74 7.48 -3.17
C HIS A 39 -12.32 7.26 -1.76
N LYS A 40 -13.08 8.24 -1.26
CA LYS A 40 -13.83 8.10 0.01
C LYS A 40 -14.87 6.98 -0.14
N GLY A 41 -14.92 6.07 0.83
CA GLY A 41 -16.01 5.10 0.99
C GLY A 41 -15.85 3.75 0.28
N LYS A 42 -14.75 3.49 -0.44
CA LYS A 42 -14.48 2.15 -0.98
C LYS A 42 -13.42 1.40 -0.19
N ASP A 43 -13.76 0.15 0.14
CA ASP A 43 -12.80 -0.81 0.63
C ASP A 43 -11.78 -1.16 -0.46
N VAL A 44 -10.58 -1.49 -0.01
CA VAL A 44 -9.54 -1.98 -0.91
C VAL A 44 -9.87 -3.42 -1.26
N SER A 45 -9.94 -3.74 -2.55
CA SER A 45 -10.25 -5.09 -2.99
C SER A 45 -9.20 -6.08 -2.46
N VAL A 46 -9.63 -7.30 -2.16
CA VAL A 46 -8.73 -8.40 -1.75
C VAL A 46 -7.65 -8.64 -2.82
N GLY A 47 -8.00 -8.46 -4.10
CA GLY A 47 -7.05 -8.55 -5.21
C GLY A 47 -5.91 -7.52 -5.10
N LEU A 48 -6.23 -6.26 -4.76
CA LEU A 48 -5.18 -5.24 -4.56
C LEU A 48 -4.33 -5.54 -3.33
N ILE A 49 -4.92 -6.02 -2.24
CA ILE A 49 -4.16 -6.44 -1.05
C ILE A 49 -3.17 -7.54 -1.41
N ARG A 50 -3.60 -8.57 -2.14
CA ARG A 50 -2.71 -9.66 -2.59
C ARG A 50 -1.59 -9.17 -3.50
N ALA A 51 -1.88 -8.24 -4.41
CA ALA A 51 -0.87 -7.64 -5.28
C ALA A 51 0.18 -6.86 -4.45
N ILE A 52 -0.27 -6.08 -3.47
CA ILE A 52 0.62 -5.35 -2.55
C ILE A 52 1.51 -6.31 -1.77
N ILE A 53 0.94 -7.37 -1.18
CA ILE A 53 1.69 -8.38 -0.41
C ILE A 53 2.82 -8.99 -1.24
N ARG A 54 2.54 -9.33 -2.52
CA ARG A 54 3.55 -9.84 -3.45
C ARG A 54 4.61 -8.79 -3.78
N GLU A 55 4.19 -7.55 -4.01
CA GLU A 55 5.10 -6.45 -4.38
C GLU A 55 6.07 -6.12 -3.23
N VAL A 56 5.60 -6.14 -1.99
CA VAL A 56 6.44 -5.87 -0.81
C VAL A 56 7.19 -7.10 -0.28
N ASP A 57 7.03 -8.24 -0.95
CA ASP A 57 7.72 -9.52 -0.67
C ASP A 57 7.56 -9.99 0.78
N ILE A 58 6.31 -10.02 1.27
CA ILE A 58 5.97 -10.60 2.57
C ILE A 58 4.86 -11.64 2.44
N THR A 59 4.66 -12.41 3.49
CA THR A 59 3.57 -13.38 3.58
C THR A 59 2.23 -12.70 3.98
N PRO A 60 1.09 -13.33 3.65
CA PRO A 60 -0.21 -12.86 4.14
C PRO A 60 -0.30 -12.79 5.68
N ASP A 61 0.37 -13.69 6.38
CA ASP A 61 0.39 -13.70 7.86
C ASP A 61 1.17 -12.52 8.43
N GLU A 62 2.34 -12.19 7.86
CA GLU A 62 3.08 -10.98 8.20
C GLU A 62 2.23 -9.74 7.94
N TRP A 63 1.55 -9.69 6.79
CA TRP A 63 0.64 -8.59 6.47
C TRP A 63 -0.46 -8.44 7.53
N LEU A 64 -1.08 -9.52 7.99
CA LEU A 64 -2.13 -9.48 9.01
C LEU A 64 -1.62 -8.96 10.37
N LYS A 65 -0.35 -9.21 10.70
CA LYS A 65 0.30 -8.75 11.95
C LYS A 65 0.73 -7.28 11.95
N LEU A 66 0.78 -6.61 10.79
CA LEU A 66 1.05 -5.16 10.66
C LEU A 66 -0.15 -4.30 11.11
#